data_AF-A0A929DBC3-F1
#
_entry.id   AF-A0A929DBC3-F1
#
_cell.length_a   1.000
_cell.length_b   1.000
_cell.length_c   1.000
_cell.angle_alpha   90.00
_cell.angle_beta   90.00
_cell.angle_gamma   90.00
#
_symmetry.space_group_name_H-M   'P 1'
#
loop_
_entity.id
_entity.type
_entity.pdbx_description
1 polymer ?
#
loop_
_entity_poly.entity_id
_entity_poly.type
_entity_poly.pdbx_seq_one_letter_code
_entity_poly.pdbx_strand_id
1 'polypeptide(L)'
;MRRGSVVLALFFILMGIYLLLNELAVGIPGWDKIWPVFPFAGGLALIGSYVFGERRDPDRVFIGTAATLVGLAFFFITLGPLEYRDLSDWWPVFALIGGIAFLAQWAAARFRDWGALFLALVGLVIGFAGLAIKLEWLGPETREL
;
A
#
# COMPACT_ATOMS: atom_id res chain seq x y z
N MET A 1 13.11 -12.89 27.36
CA MET A 1 12.00 -13.45 26.54
C MET A 1 12.24 -13.07 25.09
N ARG A 2 12.21 -14.02 24.14
CA ARG A 2 12.47 -13.72 22.73
C ARG A 2 11.31 -12.89 22.18
N ARG A 3 11.55 -11.64 21.77
CA ARG A 3 10.53 -10.71 21.23
C ARG A 3 9.61 -11.37 20.18
N GLY A 4 10.15 -12.25 19.33
CA GLY A 4 9.38 -12.97 18.32
C GLY A 4 8.28 -13.89 18.88
N SER A 5 8.52 -14.56 20.01
CA SER A 5 7.52 -15.46 20.62
C SER A 5 6.34 -14.69 21.24
N VAL A 6 6.58 -13.47 21.75
CA VAL A 6 5.52 -12.63 22.32
C VAL A 6 4.61 -12.09 21.22
N VAL A 7 5.18 -11.64 20.10
CA VAL A 7 4.40 -11.17 18.95
C VAL A 7 3.55 -12.28 18.36
N LEU A 8 4.13 -13.48 18.22
CA LEU A 8 3.42 -14.65 17.73
C LEU A 8 2.27 -15.06 18.67
N ALA A 9 2.53 -15.09 19.98
CA ALA A 9 1.50 -15.40 20.98
C ALA A 9 0.36 -14.37 20.95
N LEU A 10 0.69 -13.07 20.88
CA LEU A 10 -0.30 -12.00 20.78
C LEU A 10 -1.15 -12.14 19.51
N PHE A 11 -0.52 -12.48 18.39
CA PHE A 11 -1.21 -12.73 17.11
C PHE A 11 -2.22 -13.86 17.22
N PHE A 12 -1.84 -15.01 17.80
CA PHE A 12 -2.76 -16.14 18.00
C PHE A 12 -3.90 -15.80 18.97
N ILE A 13 -3.63 -15.00 20.01
CA ILE A 13 -4.66 -14.54 20.93
C ILE A 13 -5.68 -13.65 20.20
N LEU A 14 -5.23 -12.66 19.43
CA LEU A 14 -6.11 -11.78 18.65
C LEU A 14 -6.91 -12.56 17.60
N MET A 15 -6.28 -13.52 16.94
CA MET A 15 -6.95 -14.41 15.97
C MET A 15 -8.05 -15.25 16.65
N GLY A 16 -7.76 -15.82 17.82
CA GLY A 16 -8.74 -16.59 18.59
C GLY A 16 -9.92 -15.73 19.05
N ILE A 17 -9.66 -14.50 19.51
CA ILE A 17 -10.71 -13.53 19.88
C ILE A 17 -11.57 -13.20 18.66
N TYR A 18 -10.96 -12.97 17.50
CA TYR A 18 -11.69 -12.67 16.27
C TYR A 18 -12.64 -13.81 15.86
N LEU A 19 -12.16 -15.06 15.86
CA LEU A 19 -12.98 -16.22 15.52
C LEU A 19 -14.13 -16.40 16.53
N LEU A 20 -13.87 -16.20 17.81
CA LEU A 20 -14.89 -16.33 18.85
C LEU A 20 -15.96 -15.24 18.72
N LEU A 21 -15.57 -13.98 18.47
CA LEU A 21 -16.51 -12.90 18.22
C LEU A 21 -17.36 -13.13 16.96
N ASN A 22 -16.79 -13.81 15.95
CA ASN A 22 -17.47 -14.08 14.69
C ASN A 22 -18.56 -15.14 14.88
N GLU A 23 -18.28 -16.18 15.67
CA GLU A 23 -19.27 -17.18 16.09
C GLU A 23 -20.35 -16.59 17.01
N LEU A 24 -20.01 -15.58 17.81
CA LEU A 24 -20.99 -14.88 18.64
C LEU A 24 -21.91 -13.92 17.84
N ALA A 25 -21.78 -13.86 16.50
CA ALA A 25 -22.53 -12.97 15.62
C ALA A 25 -22.47 -11.49 16.05
N VAL A 26 -21.41 -11.12 16.78
CA VAL A 26 -21.05 -9.72 16.97
C VAL A 26 -20.74 -9.21 15.57
N GLY A 27 -21.36 -8.13 15.10
CA GLY A 27 -21.27 -7.64 13.72
C GLY A 27 -19.88 -7.11 13.33
N ILE A 28 -18.86 -7.94 13.44
CA ILE A 28 -17.49 -7.64 13.00
C ILE A 28 -17.38 -7.83 11.49
N PRO A 29 -16.52 -7.03 10.82
CA PRO A 29 -16.25 -7.20 9.41
C PRO A 29 -15.69 -8.61 9.14
N GLY A 30 -16.15 -9.25 8.07
CA GLY A 30 -15.64 -10.54 7.63
C GLY A 30 -14.18 -10.45 7.16
N TRP A 31 -13.57 -11.62 6.95
CA TRP A 31 -12.18 -11.75 6.49
C TRP A 31 -11.93 -11.07 5.14
N ASP A 32 -12.98 -10.98 4.30
CA ASP A 32 -13.01 -10.24 3.04
C ASP A 32 -12.68 -8.75 3.21
N LYS A 33 -12.94 -8.18 4.40
CA LYS A 33 -12.70 -6.76 4.70
C LYS A 33 -11.42 -6.47 5.47
N ILE A 34 -10.99 -7.42 6.29
CA ILE A 34 -9.90 -7.21 7.27
C ILE A 34 -8.52 -7.52 6.68
N TRP A 35 -8.42 -8.41 5.70
CA TRP A 35 -7.14 -8.84 5.15
C TRP A 35 -6.19 -7.70 4.68
N PRO A 36 -6.65 -6.50 4.23
CA PRO A 36 -5.73 -5.42 3.85
C PRO A 36 -4.89 -4.89 5.04
N VAL A 37 -5.25 -5.23 6.28
CA VAL A 37 -4.46 -4.93 7.48
C VAL A 37 -3.07 -5.56 7.43
N PHE A 38 -2.91 -6.74 6.81
CA PHE A 38 -1.63 -7.43 6.74
C PHE A 38 -0.59 -6.69 5.91
N PRO A 39 -0.85 -6.36 4.62
CA PRO A 39 0.10 -5.57 3.85
C PRO A 39 0.30 -4.18 4.44
N PHE A 40 -0.75 -3.55 4.99
CA PHE A 40 -0.63 -2.23 5.62
C PHE A 40 0.28 -2.24 6.86
N ALA A 41 0.00 -3.11 7.84
CA ALA A 41 0.78 -3.23 9.06
C ALA A 41 2.20 -3.75 8.78
N GLY A 42 2.33 -4.71 7.86
CA GLY A 42 3.63 -5.21 7.41
C GLY A 42 4.48 -4.12 6.76
N GLY A 43 3.86 -3.30 5.91
CA GLY A 43 4.51 -2.15 5.29
C GLY A 43 4.99 -1.12 6.31
N LEU A 44 4.12 -0.75 7.26
CA LEU A 44 4.47 0.16 8.36
C LEU A 44 5.58 -0.41 9.25
N ALA A 45 5.57 -1.72 9.53
CA ALA A 45 6.61 -2.37 10.30
C ALA A 45 7.98 -2.30 9.60
N LEU A 46 8.00 -2.46 8.27
CA LEU A 46 9.22 -2.33 7.47
C LEU A 46 9.74 -0.89 7.48
N ILE A 47 8.87 0.10 7.26
CA ILE A 47 9.23 1.52 7.34
C ILE A 47 9.74 1.86 8.75
N GLY A 48 9.04 1.44 9.79
CA GLY A 48 9.45 1.63 11.18
C GLY A 48 10.81 0.97 11.47
N SER A 49 11.06 -0.22 10.93
CA SER A 49 12.36 -0.89 11.07
C SER A 49 13.49 -0.11 10.40
N TYR A 50 13.22 0.63 9.33
CA TYR A 50 14.20 1.48 8.67
C TYR A 50 14.46 2.77 9.47
N VAL A 51 13.42 3.37 10.05
CA VAL A 51 13.52 4.62 10.83
C VAL A 51 14.21 4.39 12.18
N PHE A 52 13.83 3.32 12.89
CA PHE A 52 14.30 3.02 14.24
C PHE A 52 15.45 1.99 14.29
N GLY A 53 15.78 1.36 13.16
CA GLY A 53 16.86 0.37 13.08
C GLY A 53 18.23 0.98 12.82
N GLU A 54 19.28 0.29 13.27
CA GLU A 54 20.67 0.67 13.03
C GLU A 54 21.10 0.45 11.57
N ARG A 55 20.43 -0.47 10.85
CA ARG A 55 20.70 -0.77 9.44
C ARG A 55 19.67 -0.10 8.54
N ARG A 56 20.12 0.91 7.80
CA ARG A 56 19.33 1.62 6.79
C ARG A 56 19.49 0.94 5.43
N ASP A 57 18.64 -0.05 5.15
CA ASP A 57 18.50 -0.64 3.81
C ASP A 57 17.41 0.11 3.02
N PRO A 58 17.75 0.83 1.94
CA PRO A 58 16.77 1.55 1.11
C PRO A 58 15.69 0.64 0.51
N ASP A 59 16.03 -0.60 0.18
CA ASP A 59 15.10 -1.58 -0.40
C ASP A 59 13.93 -1.90 0.55
N ARG A 60 14.15 -1.81 1.86
CA ARG A 60 13.06 -1.99 2.85
C ARG A 60 12.06 -0.85 2.80
N VAL A 61 12.50 0.35 2.45
CA VAL A 61 11.61 1.50 2.27
C VAL A 61 10.74 1.30 1.05
N PHE A 62 11.28 0.78 -0.06
CA PHE A 62 10.48 0.41 -1.22
C PHE A 62 9.36 -0.58 -0.85
N ILE A 63 9.74 -1.73 -0.27
CA ILE A 63 8.78 -2.78 0.08
C ILE A 63 7.79 -2.25 1.12
N GLY A 64 8.27 -1.50 2.10
CA GLY A 64 7.46 -0.90 3.16
C GLY A 64 6.44 0.09 2.62
N THR A 65 6.85 1.03 1.78
CA THR A 65 5.97 2.02 1.15
C THR A 65 4.99 1.36 0.20
N ALA A 66 5.44 0.44 -0.66
CA ALA A 66 4.57 -0.29 -1.57
C ALA A 66 3.51 -1.09 -0.80
N ALA A 67 3.91 -1.91 0.19
CA ALA A 67 2.97 -2.69 0.99
C ALA A 67 1.99 -1.82 1.78
N THR A 68 2.44 -0.70 2.33
CA THR A 68 1.58 0.25 3.05
C THR A 68 0.52 0.83 2.12
N LEU A 69 0.94 1.34 0.95
CA LEU A 69 0.02 1.96 0.00
C LEU A 69 -0.90 0.94 -0.67
N VAL A 70 -0.42 -0.27 -0.96
CA VAL A 70 -1.26 -1.38 -1.45
C VAL A 70 -2.30 -1.74 -0.40
N GLY A 71 -1.90 -1.91 0.87
CA GLY A 71 -2.85 -2.17 1.96
C GLY A 71 -3.89 -1.06 2.08
N LEU A 72 -3.49 0.21 1.95
CA LEU A 72 -4.40 1.35 1.96
C LEU A 72 -5.36 1.34 0.75
N ALA A 73 -4.86 1.06 -0.45
CA ALA A 73 -5.69 0.95 -1.65
C ALA A 73 -6.73 -0.17 -1.51
N PHE A 74 -6.32 -1.35 -1.02
CA PHE A 74 -7.25 -2.44 -0.78
C PHE A 74 -8.21 -2.16 0.36
N PHE A 75 -7.82 -1.44 1.41
CA PHE A 75 -8.77 -0.95 2.41
C PHE A 75 -9.85 -0.05 1.80
N PHE A 76 -9.49 0.79 0.83
CA PHE A 76 -10.44 1.64 0.13
C PHE A 76 -11.39 0.85 -0.78
N ILE A 77 -10.98 -0.33 -1.25
CA ILE A 77 -11.83 -1.26 -2.00
C ILE A 77 -12.72 -2.11 -1.08
N THR A 78 -12.21 -2.52 0.09
CA THR A 78 -12.98 -3.41 0.98
C THR A 78 -13.95 -2.66 1.91
N LEU A 79 -13.62 -1.43 2.31
CA LEU A 79 -14.43 -0.60 3.21
C LEU A 79 -15.02 0.63 2.53
N GLY A 80 -14.49 1.03 1.37
CA GLY A 80 -14.92 2.21 0.65
C GLY A 80 -15.95 1.91 -0.43
N PRO A 81 -16.21 2.89 -1.31
CA PRO A 81 -17.26 2.80 -2.34
C PRO A 81 -16.83 2.03 -3.60
N LEU A 82 -15.57 1.60 -3.69
CA LEU A 82 -15.03 0.93 -4.87
C LEU A 82 -15.23 -0.59 -4.77
N GLU A 83 -15.61 -1.21 -5.87
CA GLU A 83 -15.72 -2.66 -5.96
C GLU A 83 -14.48 -3.28 -6.62
N TYR A 84 -14.30 -4.60 -6.45
CA TYR A 84 -13.23 -5.34 -7.11
C TYR A 84 -13.26 -5.21 -8.64
N ARG A 85 -14.45 -5.02 -9.22
CA ARG A 85 -14.61 -4.82 -10.66
C ARG A 85 -13.95 -3.53 -11.15
N ASP A 86 -13.89 -2.51 -10.29
CA ASP A 86 -13.34 -1.20 -10.63
C ASP A 86 -11.81 -1.21 -10.63
N LEU A 87 -11.14 -2.26 -10.15
CA LEU A 87 -9.67 -2.39 -10.24
C LEU A 87 -9.17 -2.30 -11.69
N SER A 88 -9.93 -2.81 -12.65
CA SER A 88 -9.56 -2.72 -14.07
C SER A 88 -9.51 -1.27 -14.54
N ASP A 89 -10.30 -0.39 -13.93
CA ASP A 89 -10.34 1.03 -14.27
C ASP A 89 -9.32 1.83 -13.46
N TRP A 90 -9.09 1.43 -12.20
CA TRP A 90 -8.15 2.07 -11.27
C TRP A 90 -6.75 1.45 -11.28
N TRP A 91 -6.42 0.62 -12.27
CA TRP A 91 -5.09 0.04 -12.43
C TRP A 91 -3.93 1.08 -12.39
N PRO A 92 -4.07 2.34 -12.88
CA PRO A 92 -3.00 3.32 -12.81
C PRO A 92 -2.59 3.69 -11.38
N VAL A 93 -3.46 3.45 -10.39
CA VAL A 93 -3.13 3.64 -8.96
C VAL A 93 -1.96 2.73 -8.57
N PHE A 94 -1.90 1.49 -9.06
CA PHE A 94 -0.78 0.60 -8.75
C PHE A 94 0.55 1.08 -9.37
N ALA A 95 0.50 1.70 -10.54
CA ALA A 95 1.66 2.34 -11.15
C ALA A 95 2.12 3.56 -10.32
N LEU A 96 1.18 4.38 -9.82
CA LEU A 96 1.50 5.46 -8.88
C LEU A 96 2.11 4.94 -7.58
N ILE A 97 1.56 3.87 -7.01
CA ILE A 97 2.09 3.25 -5.80
C ILE A 97 3.55 2.81 -6.02
N GLY A 98 3.82 2.15 -7.15
CA GLY A 98 5.19 1.79 -7.54
C GLY A 98 6.08 3.01 -7.68
N GLY A 99 5.61 4.06 -8.36
CA GLY A 99 6.34 5.33 -8.52
C GLY A 99 6.69 5.99 -7.18
N ILE A 100 5.73 6.08 -6.26
CA ILE A 100 5.93 6.63 -4.91
C ILE A 100 6.87 5.74 -4.09
N ALA A 101 6.76 4.42 -4.21
CA ALA A 101 7.66 3.49 -3.52
C ALA A 101 9.12 3.64 -3.99
N PHE A 102 9.35 3.76 -5.30
CA PHE A 102 10.68 4.03 -5.85
C PHE A 102 11.19 5.42 -5.45
N LEU A 103 10.31 6.42 -5.39
CA LEU A 103 10.68 7.76 -4.93
C LEU A 103 11.11 7.74 -3.45
N ALA A 104 10.38 7.00 -2.62
CA ALA A 104 10.72 6.80 -1.21
C ALA A 104 12.06 6.06 -1.05
N GLN A 105 12.32 5.03 -1.87
CA GLN A 105 13.63 4.37 -1.94
C GLN A 105 14.74 5.34 -2.31
N TRP A 106 14.54 6.17 -3.34
CA TRP A 106 15.54 7.15 -3.77
C TRP A 106 15.88 8.15 -2.66
N ALA A 107 14.86 8.66 -1.95
CA ALA A 107 15.04 9.52 -0.78
C ALA A 107 15.79 8.79 0.35
N ALA A 108 15.43 7.52 0.62
CA ALA A 108 16.11 6.68 1.61
C ALA A 108 17.59 6.42 1.24
N ALA A 109 17.89 6.26 -0.05
CA ALA A 109 19.23 6.10 -0.60
C ALA A 109 20.05 7.41 -0.63
N ARG A 110 19.59 8.47 0.04
CA ARG A 110 20.20 9.82 0.06
C ARG A 110 20.38 10.41 -1.33
N PHE A 111 19.37 10.24 -2.18
CA PHE A 111 19.33 10.80 -3.53
C PHE A 111 20.42 10.29 -4.48
N ARG A 112 21.07 9.17 -4.15
CA ARG A 112 22.19 8.61 -4.93
C ARG A 112 21.77 7.56 -5.95
N ASP A 113 20.59 6.96 -5.77
CA ASP A 113 20.09 5.88 -6.62
C ASP A 113 19.30 6.42 -7.82
N TRP A 114 20.02 6.82 -8.88
CA TRP A 114 19.40 7.33 -10.10
C TRP A 114 18.52 6.30 -10.82
N GLY A 115 18.77 5.00 -10.62
CA GLY A 115 17.91 3.94 -11.15
C GLY A 115 16.52 3.99 -10.51
N ALA A 116 16.47 4.10 -9.19
CA ALA A 116 15.22 4.29 -8.46
C ALA A 116 14.50 5.59 -8.85
N LEU A 117 15.22 6.70 -9.03
CA LEU A 117 14.61 7.96 -9.51
C LEU A 117 13.97 7.77 -10.89
N PHE A 118 14.68 7.16 -11.84
CA PHE A 118 14.15 6.92 -13.18
C PHE A 118 12.87 6.08 -13.13
N LEU A 119 12.87 4.98 -12.38
CA LEU A 119 11.69 4.13 -12.20
C LEU A 119 10.56 4.88 -11.48
N ALA A 120 10.88 5.74 -10.51
CA ALA A 120 9.90 6.59 -9.83
C ALA A 120 9.21 7.53 -10.82
N LEU A 121 9.98 8.25 -11.64
CA LEU A 121 9.44 9.16 -12.64
C LEU A 121 8.59 8.44 -13.67
N VAL A 122 9.06 7.31 -14.19
CA VAL A 122 8.31 6.49 -15.15
C VAL A 122 7.00 6.01 -14.53
N GLY A 123 7.03 5.45 -13.32
CA GLY A 123 5.83 4.99 -12.62
C GLY A 123 4.85 6.12 -12.32
N LEU A 124 5.34 7.28 -11.90
CA LEU A 124 4.52 8.47 -11.66
C LEU A 124 3.89 8.99 -12.94
N VAL A 125 4.63 9.07 -14.04
CA VAL A 125 4.09 9.52 -15.34
C VAL A 125 3.04 8.54 -15.86
N ILE A 126 3.31 7.24 -15.85
CA ILE A 126 2.35 6.22 -16.31
C ILE A 126 1.08 6.25 -15.45
N GLY A 127 1.25 6.28 -14.13
CA GLY A 127 0.13 6.28 -13.21
C GLY A 127 -0.69 7.58 -13.28
N PHE A 128 -0.03 8.74 -13.36
CA PHE A 128 -0.70 10.02 -13.51
C PHE A 128 -1.38 10.16 -14.86
N ALA A 129 -0.73 9.77 -15.97
CA ALA A 129 -1.35 9.79 -17.30
C ALA A 129 -2.57 8.85 -17.37
N GLY A 130 -2.46 7.64 -16.80
CA GLY A 130 -3.58 6.71 -16.74
C GLY A 130 -4.76 7.26 -15.92
N LEU A 131 -4.48 7.90 -14.78
CA LEU A 131 -5.52 8.57 -13.99
C LEU A 131 -6.10 9.80 -14.71
N ALA A 132 -5.28 10.62 -15.38
CA ALA A 132 -5.73 11.81 -16.08
C ALA A 132 -6.66 11.47 -17.26
N ILE A 133 -6.37 10.37 -17.96
CA ILE A 133 -7.26 9.81 -19.00
C ILE A 133 -8.57 9.34 -18.37
N LYS A 134 -8.51 8.62 -17.24
CA LYS A 134 -9.70 8.11 -16.56
C LYS A 134 -10.59 9.19 -15.94
N LEU A 135 -9.99 10.23 -15.38
CA LEU A 135 -10.68 11.36 -14.77
C LEU A 135 -11.19 12.37 -15.82
N GLU A 136 -11.04 12.09 -17.11
CA GLU A 136 -11.39 13.00 -18.22
C GLU A 136 -10.78 14.40 -18.09
N TRP A 137 -9.65 14.55 -17.39
CA TRP A 137 -8.92 15.82 -17.33
C TRP A 137 -8.41 16.27 -18.73
N LEU A 138 -8.54 15.40 -19.74
CA LEU A 138 -8.21 15.62 -21.15
C LEU A 138 -9.44 15.48 -22.10
N GLY A 139 -10.62 16.01 -21.75
CA GLY A 139 -11.71 16.31 -22.71
C GLY A 139 -12.95 16.98 -22.07
N PRO A 140 -13.68 17.92 -22.73
CA PRO A 140 -13.82 18.16 -24.17
C PRO A 140 -13.49 19.60 -24.68
N GLU A 141 -12.90 20.50 -23.89
CA GLU A 141 -12.74 21.92 -24.33
C GLU A 141 -11.56 22.20 -25.29
N THR A 142 -10.72 21.22 -25.63
CA THR A 142 -9.61 21.42 -26.58
C THR A 142 -9.98 21.16 -28.05
N ARG A 143 -11.26 20.95 -28.36
CA ARG A 143 -11.76 20.79 -29.75
C ARG A 143 -12.22 22.08 -30.42
N GLU A 144 -12.12 23.23 -29.75
CA GLU A 144 -12.51 24.54 -30.30
C GLU A 144 -11.35 25.56 -30.34
N LEU A 145 -10.19 25.17 -30.86
CA LEU A 145 -9.18 26.11 -31.37
C LEU A 145 -8.55 25.58 -32.65
#